data_AF-A0A812MW17-F1
#
_entry.id   AF-A0A812MW17-F1
#
_cell.length_a   1.000
_cell.length_b   1.000
_cell.length_c   1.000
_cell.angle_alpha   90.00
_cell.angle_beta   90.00
_cell.angle_gamma   90.00
#
_symmetry.space_group_name_H-M   'P 1'
#
loop_
_entity.id
_entity.type
_entity.pdbx_description
1 polymer ?
#
loop_
_entity_poly.entity_id
_entity_poly.type
_entity_poly.pdbx_seq_one_letter_code
_entity_poly.pdbx_strand_id
1 'polypeptide(L)'
;MARAWLLLLCACHAQGQDDDFEWFRCDACSASFFKINKTLAQRLLGRTSVPAYEFLEIVDDVCETMFTKNEFGVKQHEGKKYLFGPGVTDHIPGQGFGQMGMGDYDKRLASYCKMFVEELGEEKLQRLWADQQLNHSQLCVEECLSSASGTGAQSRAGRKPPRPKPKPSPPPPPPKTRPPKEKTPKDSAESSTKTAPKPSKPSGTPDPKSGELDKVLSLLPRLKASELQRLGSAVIEELTSRASSPRERSEL
;
A
#
# COMPACT_ATOMS: atom_id res chain seq x y z
N MET A 1 33.24 3.79 -49.46
CA MET A 1 32.98 2.73 -48.46
C MET A 1 32.84 3.35 -47.05
N ALA A 2 31.80 4.15 -46.80
CA ALA A 2 31.67 4.89 -45.51
C ALA A 2 30.21 5.05 -45.04
N ARG A 3 29.28 4.18 -45.48
CA ARG A 3 27.85 4.25 -45.13
C ARG A 3 27.29 3.02 -44.42
N ALA A 4 28.10 1.99 -44.19
CA ALA A 4 27.66 0.73 -43.59
C ALA A 4 27.80 0.66 -42.05
N TRP A 5 28.45 1.66 -41.42
CA TRP A 5 28.72 1.64 -39.97
C TRP A 5 27.71 2.42 -39.12
N LEU A 6 26.82 3.22 -39.72
CA LEU A 6 25.83 4.01 -38.96
C LEU A 6 24.55 3.25 -38.58
N LEU A 7 24.31 2.07 -39.17
CA LEU A 7 23.10 1.28 -38.88
C LEU A 7 23.30 0.23 -37.78
N LEU A 8 24.53 0.03 -37.27
CA LEU A 8 24.82 -0.98 -36.24
C LEU A 8 24.81 -0.45 -34.79
N LEU A 9 24.66 0.87 -34.58
CA LEU A 9 24.71 1.50 -33.26
C LEU A 9 23.34 1.79 -32.62
N CYS A 10 22.22 1.56 -33.31
CA CYS A 10 20.87 1.78 -32.77
C CYS A 10 20.21 0.53 -32.16
N ALA A 11 20.85 -0.65 -32.18
CA ALA A 11 20.25 -1.89 -31.67
C ALA A 11 20.65 -2.25 -30.23
N CYS A 12 21.48 -1.43 -29.57
CA CYS A 12 21.99 -1.72 -28.23
C CYS A 12 21.50 -0.66 -27.24
N HIS A 13 20.29 -0.80 -26.69
CA HIS A 13 19.88 -0.39 -25.32
C HIS A 13 18.37 -0.55 -25.03
N ALA A 14 17.64 -1.38 -25.77
CA ALA A 14 16.40 -1.97 -25.24
C ALA A 14 16.73 -3.23 -24.42
N GLN A 15 17.69 -3.13 -23.49
CA GLN A 15 17.76 -4.13 -22.42
C GLN A 15 16.55 -3.84 -21.55
N GLY A 16 15.57 -4.74 -21.63
CA GLY A 16 14.36 -4.69 -20.83
C GLY A 16 14.69 -4.23 -19.42
N GLN A 17 14.17 -3.06 -19.06
CA GLN A 17 13.66 -2.91 -17.72
C GLN A 17 12.53 -3.93 -17.66
N ASP A 18 12.88 -5.19 -17.33
CA ASP A 18 11.92 -6.20 -16.94
C ASP A 18 10.95 -5.48 -16.00
N ASP A 19 9.66 -5.53 -16.34
CA ASP A 19 8.57 -4.87 -15.63
C ASP A 19 8.49 -5.40 -14.20
N ASP A 20 9.45 -4.99 -13.35
CA ASP A 20 9.49 -5.22 -11.91
C ASP A 20 8.16 -4.79 -11.28
N PHE A 21 7.42 -3.90 -11.95
CA PHE A 21 6.14 -3.42 -11.51
C PHE A 21 5.02 -4.48 -11.54
N GLU A 22 5.09 -5.45 -12.46
CA GLU A 22 4.10 -6.52 -12.57
C GLU A 22 3.96 -7.33 -11.27
N TRP A 23 5.10 -7.57 -10.59
CA TRP A 23 5.14 -8.29 -9.32
C TRP A 23 4.46 -7.58 -8.16
N PHE A 24 4.18 -6.27 -8.29
CA PHE A 24 3.53 -5.49 -7.23
C PHE A 24 2.06 -5.21 -7.50
N ARG A 25 1.44 -5.67 -8.60
CA ARG A 25 0.06 -5.25 -8.93
C ARG A 25 -0.95 -5.63 -7.84
N CYS A 26 -0.89 -6.85 -7.32
CA CYS A 26 -1.73 -7.28 -6.18
C CYS A 26 -1.51 -6.41 -4.93
N ASP A 27 -0.25 -6.15 -4.60
CA ASP A 27 0.11 -5.34 -3.42
C ASP A 27 -0.32 -3.87 -3.62
N ALA A 28 -0.15 -3.33 -4.83
CA ALA A 28 -0.55 -1.98 -5.21
C ALA A 28 -2.08 -1.82 -5.19
N CYS A 29 -2.84 -2.82 -5.65
CA CYS A 29 -4.29 -2.84 -5.53
C CYS A 29 -4.71 -2.78 -4.07
N SER A 30 -4.12 -3.63 -3.23
CA SER A 30 -4.42 -3.68 -1.80
C SER A 30 -4.07 -2.37 -1.08
N ALA A 31 -2.92 -1.76 -1.41
CA ALA A 31 -2.49 -0.46 -0.90
C ALA A 31 -3.45 0.67 -1.30
N SER A 32 -3.78 0.77 -2.60
CA SER A 32 -4.68 1.81 -3.13
C SER A 32 -6.05 1.71 -2.51
N PHE A 33 -6.62 0.50 -2.50
CA PHE A 33 -7.90 0.22 -1.88
C PHE A 33 -7.92 0.63 -0.41
N PHE A 34 -6.89 0.24 0.36
CA PHE A 34 -6.81 0.57 1.78
C PHE A 34 -6.79 2.09 2.02
N LYS A 35 -6.00 2.83 1.22
CA LYS A 35 -5.91 4.29 1.34
C LYS A 35 -7.20 4.99 0.95
N ILE A 36 -7.85 4.55 -0.13
CA ILE A 36 -9.14 5.08 -0.58
C ILE A 36 -10.19 4.85 0.52
N ASN A 37 -10.37 3.61 0.97
CA ASN A 37 -11.37 3.27 1.97
C ASN A 37 -11.13 4.00 3.30
N LYS A 38 -9.87 4.06 3.76
CA LYS A 38 -9.50 4.78 4.99
C LYS A 38 -9.81 6.27 4.89
N THR A 39 -9.47 6.91 3.77
CA THR A 39 -9.69 8.35 3.59
C THR A 39 -11.17 8.67 3.45
N LEU A 40 -11.92 7.87 2.68
CA LEU A 40 -13.36 8.02 2.56
C LEU A 40 -14.05 7.83 3.93
N ALA A 41 -13.70 6.79 4.68
CA ALA A 41 -14.24 6.57 6.02
C ALA A 41 -13.91 7.71 6.99
N GLN A 42 -12.74 8.35 6.86
CA GLN A 42 -12.34 9.48 7.69
C GLN A 42 -13.03 10.79 7.29
N ARG A 43 -13.08 11.13 5.99
CA ARG A 43 -13.64 12.40 5.51
C ARG A 43 -15.17 12.40 5.49
N LEU A 44 -15.79 11.24 5.29
CA LEU A 44 -17.23 11.09 5.12
C LEU A 44 -17.89 10.47 6.35
N LEU A 45 -17.21 10.50 7.50
CA LEU A 45 -17.72 9.95 8.75
C LEU A 45 -19.04 10.64 9.13
N GLY A 46 -20.11 9.84 9.25
CA GLY A 46 -21.45 10.32 9.60
C GLY A 46 -22.31 10.81 8.43
N ARG A 47 -21.80 10.80 7.19
CA ARG A 47 -22.60 11.13 6.00
C ARG A 47 -23.12 9.84 5.36
N THR A 48 -24.45 9.73 5.25
CA THR A 48 -25.13 8.60 4.59
C THR A 48 -25.11 8.69 3.08
N SER A 49 -24.94 9.88 2.51
CA SER A 49 -24.91 10.11 1.07
C SER A 49 -23.90 11.19 0.72
N VAL A 50 -23.16 10.95 -0.36
CA VAL A 50 -22.09 11.83 -0.85
C VAL A 50 -22.31 12.04 -2.34
N PRO A 51 -22.35 13.28 -2.84
CA PRO A 51 -22.44 13.56 -4.26
C PRO A 51 -21.27 12.93 -5.03
N ALA A 52 -21.51 12.48 -6.27
CA ALA A 52 -20.51 11.81 -7.09
C ALA A 52 -19.24 12.67 -7.31
N TYR A 53 -19.38 13.97 -7.59
CA TYR A 53 -18.22 14.86 -7.79
C TYR A 53 -17.35 14.98 -6.53
N GLU A 54 -17.95 15.06 -5.34
CA GLU A 54 -17.22 15.16 -4.07
C GLU A 54 -16.49 13.84 -3.78
N PHE A 55 -17.12 12.71 -4.09
CA PHE A 55 -16.51 11.39 -3.96
C PHE A 55 -15.26 11.28 -4.85
N LEU A 56 -15.35 11.73 -6.10
CA LEU A 56 -14.25 11.69 -7.07
C LEU A 56 -13.08 12.58 -6.67
N GLU A 57 -13.34 13.82 -6.26
CA GLU A 57 -12.30 14.72 -5.76
C GLU A 57 -11.51 14.10 -4.61
N ILE A 58 -12.19 13.36 -3.71
CA ILE A 58 -11.51 12.66 -2.60
C ILE A 58 -10.65 11.50 -3.13
N VAL A 59 -11.16 10.71 -4.07
CA VAL A 59 -10.44 9.55 -4.62
C VAL A 59 -9.20 10.02 -5.40
N ASP A 60 -9.34 11.06 -6.23
CA ASP A 60 -8.23 11.63 -6.99
C ASP A 60 -7.15 12.21 -6.08
N ASP A 61 -7.55 12.98 -5.05
CA ASP A 61 -6.65 13.52 -4.04
C ASP A 61 -5.88 12.41 -3.30
N VAL A 62 -6.56 11.29 -3.00
CA VAL A 62 -5.92 10.10 -2.41
C VAL A 62 -4.87 9.52 -3.35
N CYS A 63 -5.21 9.31 -4.63
CA CYS A 63 -4.28 8.74 -5.59
C CYS A 63 -3.05 9.63 -5.82
N GLU A 64 -3.17 10.96 -5.69
CA GLU A 64 -2.04 11.89 -5.87
C GLU A 64 -1.17 12.07 -4.64
N THR A 65 -1.76 12.10 -3.44
CA THR A 65 -1.05 12.58 -2.24
C THR A 65 -0.72 11.50 -1.20
N MET A 66 -1.44 10.37 -1.18
CA MET A 66 -1.39 9.44 -0.04
C MET A 66 -0.29 8.38 -0.12
N PHE A 67 0.40 8.24 -1.25
CA PHE A 67 1.50 7.28 -1.41
C PHE A 67 2.84 7.91 -1.03
N THR A 68 3.03 8.14 0.27
CA THR A 68 4.25 8.77 0.77
C THR A 68 5.37 7.75 1.01
N LYS A 69 6.63 8.21 0.87
CA LYS A 69 7.85 7.40 1.08
C LYS A 69 8.04 6.88 2.50
N ASN A 70 7.28 7.41 3.47
CA ASN A 70 7.38 7.05 4.87
C ASN A 70 6.45 5.89 5.25
N GLU A 71 5.34 5.72 4.52
CA GLU A 71 4.32 4.72 4.84
C GLU A 71 4.50 3.45 4.03
N PHE A 72 4.97 3.59 2.79
CA PHE A 72 5.21 2.48 1.89
C PHE A 72 6.69 2.38 1.56
N GLY A 73 7.11 1.16 1.28
CA GLY A 73 8.47 0.88 0.82
C GLY A 73 8.54 -0.41 0.03
N VAL A 74 9.73 -0.70 -0.48
CA VAL A 74 10.02 -1.93 -1.20
C VAL A 74 11.07 -2.73 -0.45
N LYS A 75 10.79 -4.01 -0.19
CA LYS A 75 11.74 -4.99 0.37
C LYS A 75 12.20 -5.93 -0.73
N GLN A 76 13.46 -6.33 -0.71
CA GLN A 76 13.97 -7.36 -1.62
C GLN A 76 14.20 -8.68 -0.87
N HIS A 77 13.62 -9.78 -1.37
CA HIS A 77 13.77 -11.13 -0.82
C HIS A 77 13.88 -12.15 -1.94
N GLU A 78 14.89 -13.03 -1.87
CA GLU A 78 15.19 -14.03 -2.91
C GLU A 78 15.35 -13.45 -4.33
N GLY A 79 15.87 -12.21 -4.42
CA GLY A 79 16.02 -11.51 -5.70
C GLY A 79 14.71 -10.91 -6.24
N LYS A 80 13.57 -11.12 -5.58
CA LYS A 80 12.29 -10.49 -5.90
C LYS A 80 12.06 -9.28 -5.01
N LYS A 81 11.32 -8.31 -5.51
CA LYS A 81 10.94 -7.13 -4.76
C LYS A 81 9.48 -7.26 -4.34
N TYR A 82 9.16 -6.87 -3.11
CA TYR A 82 7.81 -6.87 -2.55
C TYR A 82 7.48 -5.50 -2.00
N LEU A 83 6.26 -5.04 -2.21
CA LEU A 83 5.77 -3.79 -1.63
C LEU A 83 5.36 -4.08 -0.19
N PHE A 84 5.63 -3.16 0.72
CA PHE A 84 5.13 -3.25 2.09
C PHE A 84 4.55 -1.90 2.51
N GLY A 85 3.56 -1.96 3.39
CA GLY A 85 2.92 -0.79 3.94
C GLY A 85 1.51 -1.09 4.45
N PRO A 86 0.77 -0.06 4.90
CA PRO A 86 -0.59 -0.22 5.36
C PRO A 86 -1.51 -0.82 4.29
N GLY A 87 -2.24 -1.87 4.66
CA GLY A 87 -3.17 -2.55 3.75
C GLY A 87 -2.53 -3.56 2.81
N VAL A 88 -1.20 -3.72 2.83
CA VAL A 88 -0.49 -4.75 2.05
C VAL A 88 -0.15 -5.94 2.94
N THR A 89 -0.37 -7.15 2.46
CA THR A 89 0.02 -8.37 3.18
C THR A 89 1.54 -8.49 3.22
N ASP A 90 2.13 -8.65 4.41
CA ASP A 90 3.59 -8.85 4.52
C ASP A 90 3.94 -10.29 4.10
N HIS A 91 4.54 -10.41 2.91
CA HIS A 91 4.96 -11.70 2.35
C HIS A 91 6.14 -12.33 3.08
N ILE A 92 6.83 -11.60 3.97
CA ILE A 92 8.04 -12.07 4.63
C ILE A 92 7.99 -11.77 6.14
N PRO A 93 7.15 -12.50 6.90
CA PRO A 93 7.03 -12.28 8.33
C PRO A 93 8.33 -12.63 9.06
N GLY A 94 8.80 -11.73 9.93
CA GLY A 94 9.84 -12.03 10.93
C GLY A 94 11.29 -11.88 10.48
N GLN A 95 11.57 -11.40 9.26
CA GLN A 95 12.93 -11.11 8.83
C GLN A 95 13.14 -9.60 8.69
N GLY A 96 14.09 -9.06 9.47
CA GLY A 96 14.49 -7.66 9.42
C GLY A 96 15.26 -7.38 8.13
N PHE A 97 14.56 -6.95 7.09
CA PHE A 97 15.18 -6.59 5.81
C PHE A 97 15.50 -5.11 5.74
N GLY A 98 16.63 -4.81 5.09
CA GLY A 98 16.97 -3.44 4.71
C GLY A 98 15.87 -2.88 3.82
N GLN A 99 15.19 -1.84 4.32
CA GLN A 99 14.24 -1.07 3.53
C GLN A 99 15.00 -0.38 2.40
N MET A 100 14.78 -0.80 1.17
CA MET A 100 15.21 -0.01 0.03
C MET A 100 14.33 1.24 0.00
N GLY A 101 14.95 2.39 -0.27
CA GLY A 101 14.20 3.64 -0.42
C GLY A 101 13.13 3.50 -1.50
N MET A 102 12.01 4.19 -1.31
CA MET A 102 10.82 4.15 -2.17
C MET A 102 11.08 4.60 -3.64
N GLY A 103 12.26 5.15 -3.96
CA GLY A 103 12.61 5.51 -5.35
C GLY A 103 11.53 6.36 -6.03
N ASP A 104 11.13 5.93 -7.24
CA ASP A 104 9.98 6.43 -8.01
C ASP A 104 8.73 5.52 -7.86
N TYR A 105 8.70 4.60 -6.90
CA TYR A 105 7.56 3.71 -6.66
C TYR A 105 6.32 4.46 -6.16
N ASP A 106 6.50 5.61 -5.50
CA ASP A 106 5.43 6.52 -5.11
C ASP A 106 4.61 6.98 -6.33
N LYS A 107 5.29 7.44 -7.38
CA LYS A 107 4.65 7.86 -8.64
C LYS A 107 4.00 6.70 -9.37
N ARG A 108 4.62 5.51 -9.34
CA ARG A 108 4.04 4.31 -9.97
C ARG A 108 2.77 3.85 -9.25
N LEU A 109 2.75 3.89 -7.91
CA LEU A 109 1.56 3.59 -7.12
C LEU A 109 0.45 4.61 -7.37
N ALA A 110 0.77 5.90 -7.40
CA ALA A 110 -0.18 6.95 -7.75
C ALA A 110 -0.79 6.72 -9.14
N SER A 111 0.04 6.42 -10.14
CA SER A 111 -0.42 6.11 -11.49
C SER A 111 -1.28 4.85 -11.55
N TYR A 112 -0.92 3.81 -10.80
CA TYR A 112 -1.70 2.58 -10.71
C TYR A 112 -3.06 2.81 -10.03
N CYS A 113 -3.10 3.62 -8.97
CA CYS A 113 -4.33 3.99 -8.28
C CYS A 113 -5.34 4.65 -9.24
N LYS A 114 -4.89 5.60 -10.07
CA LYS A 114 -5.73 6.26 -11.08
C LYS A 114 -6.27 5.26 -12.10
N MET A 115 -5.38 4.44 -12.68
CA MET A 115 -5.75 3.38 -13.62
C MET A 115 -6.78 2.40 -13.02
N PHE A 116 -6.58 1.99 -11.77
CA PHE A 116 -7.47 1.08 -11.06
C PHE A 116 -8.88 1.68 -10.85
N VAL A 117 -8.95 2.98 -10.53
CA VAL A 117 -10.23 3.69 -10.38
C VAL A 117 -10.95 3.80 -11.72
N GLU A 118 -10.22 4.13 -12.79
CA GLU A 118 -10.74 4.18 -14.16
C GLU A 118 -11.26 2.80 -14.62
N GLU A 119 -10.54 1.73 -14.35
CA GLU A 119 -10.91 0.36 -14.73
C GLU A 119 -12.14 -0.16 -13.96
N LEU A 120 -12.23 0.13 -12.65
CA LEU A 120 -13.40 -0.27 -11.86
C LEU A 120 -14.66 0.52 -12.22
N GLY A 121 -14.49 1.76 -12.66
CA GLY A 121 -15.57 2.70 -12.87
C GLY A 121 -15.95 3.42 -11.57
N GLU A 122 -16.06 4.73 -11.71
CA GLU A 122 -16.36 5.68 -10.65
C GLU A 122 -17.69 5.39 -9.93
N GLU A 123 -18.76 5.14 -10.71
CA GLU A 123 -20.10 4.91 -10.17
C GLU A 123 -20.18 3.56 -9.44
N LYS A 124 -19.44 2.56 -9.94
CA LYS A 124 -19.37 1.24 -9.29
C LYS A 124 -18.64 1.34 -7.96
N LEU A 125 -17.51 2.06 -7.93
CA LEU A 125 -16.74 2.27 -6.71
C LEU A 125 -17.56 3.02 -5.64
N GLN A 126 -18.32 4.05 -6.05
CA GLN A 126 -19.21 4.80 -5.16
C GLN A 126 -20.34 3.91 -4.59
N ARG A 127 -20.97 3.07 -5.41
CA ARG A 127 -22.01 2.12 -4.95
C ARG A 127 -21.46 1.13 -3.94
N LEU A 128 -20.31 0.52 -4.23
CA LEU A 128 -19.65 -0.42 -3.31
C LEU A 128 -19.29 0.23 -1.98
N TRP A 129 -18.91 1.51 -1.99
CA TRP A 129 -18.67 2.27 -0.77
C TRP A 129 -19.96 2.52 0.02
N ALA A 130 -21.03 2.97 -0.65
CA ALA A 130 -22.32 3.23 -0.03
C ALA A 130 -22.90 1.96 0.63
N ASP A 131 -22.73 0.81 -0.01
CA ASP A 131 -23.18 -0.49 0.50
C ASP A 131 -22.28 -1.05 1.61
N GLN A 132 -21.17 -0.38 1.95
CA GLN A 132 -20.11 -0.88 2.84
C GLN A 132 -19.55 -2.25 2.38
N GLN A 133 -19.64 -2.53 1.08
CA GLN A 133 -19.17 -3.75 0.44
C GLN A 133 -17.81 -3.59 -0.24
N LEU A 134 -17.11 -2.49 0.03
CA LEU A 134 -15.69 -2.35 -0.26
C LEU A 134 -14.93 -3.45 0.51
N ASN A 135 -14.68 -4.56 -0.18
CA ASN A 135 -13.82 -5.66 0.27
C ASN A 135 -12.63 -5.76 -0.66
N HIS A 136 -11.42 -5.52 -0.12
CA HIS A 136 -10.17 -5.60 -0.89
C HIS A 136 -10.03 -6.94 -1.61
N SER A 137 -10.41 -8.03 -0.92
CA SER A 137 -10.25 -9.37 -1.45
C SER A 137 -11.03 -9.54 -2.74
N GLN A 138 -12.24 -8.99 -2.86
CA GLN A 138 -13.07 -9.13 -4.05
C GLN A 138 -12.56 -8.28 -5.23
N LEU A 139 -12.16 -7.04 -4.98
CA LEU A 139 -11.72 -6.12 -6.04
C LEU A 139 -10.30 -6.44 -6.53
N CYS A 140 -9.44 -6.95 -5.67
CA CYS A 140 -8.08 -7.29 -6.04
C CYS A 140 -7.91 -8.76 -6.48
N VAL A 141 -8.98 -9.59 -6.51
CA VAL A 141 -8.86 -11.00 -6.94
C VAL A 141 -8.23 -11.10 -8.32
N GLU A 142 -8.72 -10.34 -9.29
CA GLU A 142 -8.28 -10.46 -10.69
C GLU A 142 -6.81 -10.08 -10.83
N GLU A 143 -6.40 -8.99 -10.18
CA GLU A 143 -5.02 -8.54 -10.14
C GLU A 143 -4.11 -9.54 -9.42
N CYS A 144 -4.56 -10.11 -8.30
CA CYS A 144 -3.79 -11.07 -7.51
C CYS A 144 -3.71 -12.48 -8.13
N LEU A 145 -4.70 -12.89 -8.92
CA LEU A 145 -4.68 -14.15 -9.65
C LEU A 145 -3.86 -14.07 -10.94
N SER A 146 -3.54 -12.86 -11.41
CA SER A 146 -2.68 -12.71 -12.57
C SER A 146 -1.31 -13.36 -12.29
N SER A 147 -0.78 -14.08 -13.29
CA SER A 147 0.54 -14.72 -13.23
C SER A 147 1.69 -13.75 -12.90
N ALA A 148 1.42 -12.46 -13.10
CA ALA A 148 2.29 -11.33 -12.81
C ALA A 148 2.45 -11.07 -11.30
N SER A 149 1.43 -11.31 -10.48
CA SER A 149 1.28 -10.69 -9.16
C SER A 149 2.18 -11.22 -8.03
N GLY A 150 3.10 -12.13 -8.31
CA GLY A 150 4.10 -12.60 -7.35
C GLY A 150 3.62 -13.42 -6.15
N THR A 151 2.35 -13.29 -5.79
CA THR A 151 1.63 -13.99 -4.73
C THR A 151 1.10 -15.35 -5.19
N GLY A 152 1.02 -15.59 -6.50
CA GLY A 152 0.75 -16.90 -7.06
C GLY A 152 1.82 -17.89 -6.60
N ALA A 153 1.39 -19.02 -6.02
CA ALA A 153 2.26 -20.12 -5.63
C ALA A 153 3.23 -20.38 -6.78
N GLN A 154 4.54 -20.12 -6.55
CA GLN A 154 5.55 -20.17 -7.61
C GLN A 154 5.32 -21.44 -8.41
N SER A 155 4.87 -21.28 -9.65
CA SER A 155 4.75 -22.39 -10.56
C SER A 155 6.13 -23.01 -10.65
N ARG A 156 6.31 -24.15 -9.98
CA ARG A 156 7.55 -24.93 -10.02
C ARG A 156 7.81 -25.46 -11.44
N ALA A 157 6.92 -25.19 -12.39
CA ALA A 157 7.08 -25.52 -13.79
C ALA A 157 8.17 -24.61 -14.40
N GLY A 158 9.40 -25.14 -14.42
CA GLY A 158 10.45 -24.59 -15.26
C GLY A 158 11.56 -23.83 -14.54
N ARG A 159 11.99 -24.27 -13.34
CA ARG A 159 13.39 -24.00 -12.94
C ARG A 159 14.29 -24.57 -14.03
N LYS A 160 14.76 -23.72 -14.95
CA LYS A 160 15.85 -24.04 -15.89
C LYS A 160 16.98 -24.67 -15.07
N PRO A 161 17.60 -25.77 -15.54
CA PRO A 161 18.67 -26.43 -14.82
C PRO A 161 19.75 -25.41 -14.43
N PRO A 162 20.33 -25.54 -13.22
CA PRO A 162 21.29 -24.57 -12.69
C PRO A 162 22.38 -24.32 -13.72
N ARG A 163 22.53 -23.05 -14.11
CA ARG A 163 23.54 -22.63 -15.09
C ARG A 163 24.92 -23.08 -14.57
N PRO A 164 25.75 -23.76 -15.38
CA PRO A 164 27.07 -24.21 -14.95
C PRO A 164 27.87 -23.02 -14.39
N LYS A 165 28.49 -23.23 -13.23
CA LYS A 165 29.23 -22.19 -12.49
C LYS A 165 30.24 -21.51 -13.43
N PRO A 166 30.28 -20.16 -13.48
CA PRO A 166 31.27 -19.45 -14.27
C PRO A 166 32.69 -19.89 -13.86
N LYS A 167 33.55 -20.15 -14.85
CA LYS A 167 34.97 -20.36 -14.60
C LYS A 167 35.55 -19.13 -13.88
N PRO A 168 36.42 -19.30 -12.88
CA PRO A 168 36.99 -18.19 -12.13
C PRO A 168 37.70 -17.21 -13.08
N SER A 169 37.29 -15.95 -13.00
CA SER A 169 37.94 -14.85 -13.71
C SER A 169 39.37 -14.66 -13.17
N PRO A 170 40.34 -14.28 -14.01
CA PRO A 170 41.67 -13.91 -13.55
C PRO A 170 41.60 -12.73 -12.56
N PRO A 171 42.54 -12.67 -11.60
CA PRO A 171 42.55 -11.64 -10.57
C PRO A 171 42.66 -10.24 -11.20
N PRO A 172 41.93 -9.25 -10.67
CA PRO A 172 41.99 -7.88 -11.18
C PRO A 172 43.40 -7.30 -11.00
N PRO A 173 43.85 -6.44 -11.93
CA PRO A 173 45.12 -5.75 -11.81
C PRO A 173 45.13 -4.83 -10.57
N PRO A 174 46.31 -4.59 -9.98
CA PRO A 174 46.44 -3.80 -8.75
C PRO A 174 45.94 -2.35 -8.96
N PRO A 175 45.23 -1.78 -7.98
CA PRO A 175 44.68 -0.44 -8.06
C PRO A 175 45.79 0.61 -8.14
N LYS A 176 45.73 1.47 -9.17
CA LYS A 176 46.60 2.65 -9.29
C LYS A 176 46.18 3.70 -8.28
N THR A 177 47.08 4.01 -7.35
CA THR A 177 46.98 5.08 -6.36
C THR A 177 46.73 6.42 -7.05
N ARG A 178 45.55 7.02 -6.82
CA ARG A 178 45.29 8.41 -7.19
C ARG A 178 45.77 9.35 -6.07
N PRO A 179 46.37 10.50 -6.41
CA PRO A 179 46.82 11.48 -5.43
C PRO A 179 45.65 12.18 -4.72
N PRO A 180 45.86 12.70 -3.50
CA PRO A 180 44.82 13.35 -2.68
C PRO A 180 44.37 14.67 -3.30
N LYS A 181 43.04 14.88 -3.39
CA LYS A 181 42.45 16.14 -3.85
C LYS A 181 42.19 17.05 -2.66
N GLU A 182 42.81 18.22 -2.72
CA GLU A 182 42.79 19.34 -1.78
C GLU A 182 41.37 19.88 -1.55
N LYS A 183 41.02 20.15 -0.28
CA LYS A 183 39.72 20.67 0.15
C LYS A 183 39.79 22.19 0.23
N THR A 184 38.92 22.88 -0.51
CA THR A 184 38.63 24.30 -0.32
C THR A 184 37.48 24.48 0.67
N PRO A 185 37.60 25.37 1.68
CA PRO A 185 36.49 25.76 2.55
C PRO A 185 35.65 26.85 1.85
N LYS A 186 34.32 26.75 1.96
CA LYS A 186 33.40 27.82 1.55
C LYS A 186 32.44 28.12 2.70
N ASP A 187 32.82 29.13 3.47
CA ASP A 187 31.89 29.91 4.29
C ASP A 187 30.88 30.61 3.37
N SER A 188 29.62 30.64 3.78
CA SER A 188 28.75 31.80 3.65
C SER A 188 27.49 31.58 4.48
N ALA A 189 27.26 32.58 5.34
CA ALA A 189 26.14 32.73 6.22
C ALA A 189 24.82 33.08 5.48
N GLU A 190 23.75 32.98 6.26
CA GLU A 190 22.72 34.02 6.41
C GLU A 190 21.30 33.69 5.92
N SER A 191 20.38 33.79 6.90
CA SER A 191 19.13 34.58 6.86
C SER A 191 17.80 33.80 6.89
N SER A 192 17.14 33.92 8.05
CA SER A 192 15.75 34.42 8.23
C SER A 192 14.65 33.83 7.32
N THR A 193 13.53 33.28 7.79
CA THR A 193 12.44 34.05 8.44
C THR A 193 11.29 33.11 8.84
N LYS A 194 10.83 33.22 10.10
CA LYS A 194 9.43 33.32 10.59
C LYS A 194 8.29 32.77 9.67
N THR A 195 7.45 31.89 10.21
CA THR A 195 6.00 32.11 10.48
C THR A 195 5.33 30.82 11.01
N ALA A 196 4.60 30.95 12.11
CA ALA A 196 3.90 29.88 12.80
C ALA A 196 2.51 29.56 12.19
N PRO A 197 1.99 28.33 12.39
CA PRO A 197 0.57 28.10 12.50
C PRO A 197 0.16 27.72 13.93
N LYS A 198 -0.89 28.41 14.36
CA LYS A 198 -1.64 28.32 15.62
C LYS A 198 -2.37 26.96 15.72
N PRO A 199 -2.30 26.21 16.85
CA PRO A 199 -3.07 24.99 17.01
C PRO A 199 -4.55 25.32 17.29
N SER A 200 -5.42 24.95 16.36
CA SER A 200 -6.88 24.94 16.51
C SER A 200 -7.30 23.76 17.40
N LYS A 201 -7.93 24.09 18.53
CA LYS A 201 -8.64 23.15 19.40
C LYS A 201 -9.82 22.51 18.65
N PRO A 202 -9.98 21.18 18.61
CA PRO A 202 -11.25 20.56 18.27
C PRO A 202 -12.18 20.61 19.50
N SER A 203 -13.21 21.45 19.43
CA SER A 203 -14.37 21.41 20.31
C SER A 203 -15.38 20.39 19.75
N GLY A 204 -15.19 19.12 20.09
CA GLY A 204 -16.19 18.08 19.88
C GLY A 204 -17.10 18.01 21.10
N THR A 205 -18.37 18.37 20.93
CA THR A 205 -19.44 18.03 21.87
C THR A 205 -19.57 16.50 21.96
N PRO A 206 -19.51 15.90 23.15
CA PRO A 206 -19.63 14.45 23.30
C PRO A 206 -21.05 13.99 22.97
N ASP A 207 -21.16 13.06 22.03
CA ASP A 207 -22.39 12.31 21.74
C ASP A 207 -22.86 11.58 23.00
N PRO A 208 -24.10 11.82 23.49
CA PRO A 208 -24.58 11.31 24.78
C PRO A 208 -24.81 9.78 24.82
N LYS A 209 -24.53 9.05 23.73
CA LYS A 209 -24.66 7.58 23.67
C LYS A 209 -23.32 6.82 23.70
N SER A 210 -22.18 7.51 23.63
CA SER A 210 -20.85 6.88 23.70
C SER A 210 -20.42 6.49 25.12
N GLY A 211 -20.95 7.18 26.13
CA GLY A 211 -20.50 7.04 27.52
C GLY A 211 -20.82 5.70 28.20
N GLU A 212 -21.65 4.85 27.60
CA GLU A 212 -21.93 3.52 28.15
C GLU A 212 -20.83 2.51 27.77
N LEU A 213 -20.28 2.61 26.55
CA LEU A 213 -19.24 1.71 26.09
C LEU A 213 -17.93 1.96 26.85
N ASP A 214 -17.56 3.22 27.08
CA ASP A 214 -16.36 3.59 27.84
C ASP A 214 -16.42 3.15 29.30
N LYS A 215 -17.63 3.13 29.90
CA LYS A 215 -17.84 2.57 31.25
C LYS A 215 -17.64 1.05 31.28
N VAL A 216 -18.04 0.34 30.23
CA VAL A 216 -17.82 -1.12 30.13
C VAL A 216 -16.34 -1.42 29.86
N LEU A 217 -15.69 -0.66 28.97
CA LEU A 217 -14.26 -0.84 28.63
C LEU A 217 -13.35 -0.57 29.84
N SER A 218 -13.67 0.41 30.68
CA SER A 218 -12.90 0.69 31.90
C SER A 218 -13.03 -0.38 33.00
N LEU A 219 -14.01 -1.27 32.90
CA LEU A 219 -14.16 -2.42 33.81
C LEU A 219 -13.41 -3.68 33.33
N LEU A 220 -13.02 -3.75 32.05
CA LEU A 220 -12.33 -4.92 31.48
C LEU A 220 -11.06 -5.36 32.24
N PRO A 221 -10.18 -4.46 32.73
CA PRO A 221 -8.99 -4.86 33.47
C PRO A 221 -9.28 -5.48 34.85
N ARG A 222 -10.51 -5.33 35.35
CA ARG A 222 -10.92 -5.80 36.69
C ARG A 222 -11.67 -7.12 36.65
N LEU A 223 -12.04 -7.61 35.47
CA LEU A 223 -12.78 -8.86 35.30
C LEU A 223 -11.85 -10.06 35.42
N LYS A 224 -12.32 -11.11 36.10
CA LYS A 224 -11.65 -12.40 36.12
C LYS A 224 -11.81 -13.11 34.78
N ALA A 225 -10.90 -14.03 34.45
CA ALA A 225 -10.94 -14.79 33.20
C ALA A 225 -12.30 -15.49 32.96
N SER A 226 -12.92 -16.01 34.02
CA SER A 226 -14.25 -16.64 33.95
C SER A 226 -15.37 -15.67 33.55
N GLU A 227 -15.29 -14.41 33.98
CA GLU A 227 -16.29 -13.38 33.67
C GLU A 227 -16.13 -12.90 32.22
N LEU A 228 -14.88 -12.72 31.77
CA LEU A 228 -14.54 -12.44 30.38
C LEU A 228 -15.04 -13.54 29.44
N GLN A 229 -14.86 -14.81 29.80
CA GLN A 229 -15.35 -15.94 29.01
C GLN A 229 -16.89 -15.96 28.93
N ARG A 230 -17.57 -15.66 30.03
CA ARG A 230 -19.04 -15.57 30.06
C ARG A 230 -19.55 -14.41 29.21
N LEU A 231 -18.89 -13.25 29.27
CA LEU A 231 -19.21 -12.08 28.45
C LEU A 231 -19.01 -12.37 26.96
N GLY A 232 -17.88 -12.99 26.60
CA GLY A 232 -17.60 -13.39 25.22
C GLY A 232 -18.63 -14.38 24.67
N SER A 233 -19.04 -15.37 25.47
CA SER A 233 -20.05 -16.35 25.07
C SER A 233 -21.41 -15.69 24.81
N ALA A 234 -21.82 -14.76 25.69
CA ALA A 234 -23.08 -14.02 25.53
C ALA A 234 -23.09 -13.13 24.28
N VAL A 235 -21.96 -12.48 23.97
CA VAL A 235 -21.84 -11.66 22.74
C VAL A 235 -21.94 -12.52 21.48
N ILE A 236 -21.31 -13.69 21.47
CA ILE A 236 -21.38 -14.63 20.34
C ILE A 236 -22.81 -15.15 20.17
N GLU A 237 -23.50 -15.48 21.26
CA GLU A 237 -24.90 -15.94 21.23
C GLU A 237 -25.85 -14.87 20.68
N GLU A 238 -25.69 -13.61 21.11
CA GLU A 238 -26.47 -12.47 20.59
C GLU A 238 -26.21 -12.23 19.09
N LEU A 239 -24.95 -12.28 18.65
CA LEU A 239 -24.61 -12.14 17.23
C LEU A 239 -25.17 -13.29 16.39
N THR A 240 -25.14 -14.51 16.92
CA THR A 240 -25.72 -15.70 16.28
C THR A 240 -27.24 -15.58 16.18
N SER A 241 -27.89 -15.14 17.25
CA SER A 241 -29.33 -14.86 17.29
C SER A 241 -29.73 -13.84 16.21
N ARG A 242 -29.00 -12.72 16.11
CA ARG A 242 -29.22 -11.69 15.08
C ARG A 242 -28.98 -12.19 13.65
N ALA A 243 -28.00 -13.05 13.44
CA ALA A 243 -27.72 -13.65 12.13
C ALA A 243 -28.79 -14.68 11.73
N SER A 244 -29.34 -15.40 12.71
CA SER A 244 -30.37 -16.43 12.49
C SER A 244 -31.79 -15.89 12.40
N SER A 245 -32.05 -14.70 12.96
CA SER A 245 -33.34 -14.03 12.82
C SER A 245 -33.46 -13.56 11.37
N PRO A 246 -34.32 -14.18 10.55
CA PRO A 246 -34.58 -13.67 9.22
C PRO A 246 -35.15 -12.27 9.44
N ARG A 247 -34.40 -11.24 9.03
CA ARG A 247 -34.98 -9.91 8.84
C ARG A 247 -36.17 -10.15 7.92
N GLU A 248 -37.38 -10.10 8.48
CA GLU A 248 -38.60 -9.95 7.70
C GLU A 248 -38.27 -8.84 6.72
N ARG A 249 -38.12 -9.24 5.44
CA ARG A 249 -38.13 -8.33 4.33
C ARG A 249 -39.50 -7.68 4.42
N SER A 250 -39.58 -6.55 5.12
CA SER A 250 -40.67 -5.62 4.95
C SER A 250 -40.64 -5.24 3.47
N GLU A 251 -41.56 -5.85 2.74
CA GLU A 251 -41.95 -5.47 1.39
C GLU A 251 -42.21 -3.96 1.36
N LEU A 252 -41.43 -3.26 0.54
CA LEU A 252 -41.80 -2.07 -0.22
C LEU A 252 -40.66 -1.72 -1.18
#